data_AF-S4Q0C3-F1
#
_entry.id   AF-S4Q0C3-F1
#
_cell.length_a   1.000
_cell.length_b   1.000
_cell.length_c   1.000
_cell.angle_alpha   90.00
_cell.angle_beta   90.00
_cell.angle_gamma   90.00
#
_symmetry.space_group_name_H-M   'P 1'
#
loop_
_entity.id
_entity.type
_entity.pdbx_description
1 polymer ?
#
loop_
_entity_poly.entity_id
_entity_poly.type
_entity_poly.pdbx_seq_one_letter_code
_entity_poly.pdbx_strand_id
1 'polypeptide(L)'
;MLVAHSSLTPPSALVAYILRLLFALKKSKLKISWVFKFYLQNRIKRGSNVKMSEDTSDVVSNIIKSLNKSEDINAPAHVQDKVARKTTKVTNNKKNDLLRGKPKSGRFWKSKKERFSTMIKTKGIKPDFQRKTALRLELKRTKELSKQIQEQIKEKEQLRKERRRENLKRTEENKKKSEIVQVITNTAKLKRMKKKQLRFIEKRDTNKEIKSVK
;
A
#
# COMPACT_ATOMS: atom_id res chain seq x y z
N MET A 1 33.50 -58.41 -53.53
CA MET A 1 32.90 -57.06 -53.50
C MET A 1 32.07 -56.93 -52.23
N LEU A 2 32.50 -56.06 -51.31
CA LEU A 2 31.79 -55.67 -50.09
C LEU A 2 30.86 -54.49 -50.40
N VAL A 3 29.60 -54.49 -49.96
CA VAL A 3 28.90 -53.25 -49.56
C VAL A 3 27.93 -53.53 -48.40
N ALA A 4 27.94 -52.58 -47.46
CA ALA A 4 27.47 -52.62 -46.09
C ALA A 4 25.94 -52.64 -45.89
N HIS A 5 25.50 -53.32 -44.83
CA HIS A 5 24.27 -53.00 -44.11
C HIS A 5 24.64 -52.13 -42.91
N SER A 6 24.26 -50.85 -42.95
CA SER A 6 24.46 -49.90 -41.85
C SER A 6 23.33 -50.03 -40.83
N SER A 7 23.56 -50.80 -39.75
CA SER A 7 22.66 -50.85 -38.60
C SER A 7 22.84 -49.61 -37.73
N LEU A 8 21.81 -48.78 -37.68
CA LEU A 8 21.67 -47.65 -36.76
C LEU A 8 21.57 -48.18 -35.32
N THR A 9 22.60 -47.98 -34.50
CA THR A 9 22.57 -48.34 -33.07
C THR A 9 21.79 -47.30 -32.27
N PRO A 10 20.87 -47.68 -31.37
CA PRO A 10 20.15 -46.73 -30.53
C PRO A 10 21.08 -46.06 -29.50
N PRO A 11 20.90 -44.76 -29.19
CA PRO A 11 21.72 -44.07 -28.21
C PRO A 11 21.53 -44.69 -26.82
N SER A 12 22.65 -44.95 -26.15
CA SER A 12 22.69 -45.52 -24.80
C SER A 12 21.82 -44.69 -23.83
N ALA A 13 21.19 -45.37 -22.86
CA ALA A 13 20.23 -44.77 -21.92
C ALA A 13 20.78 -43.53 -21.19
N LEU A 14 22.10 -43.42 -21.02
CA LEU A 14 22.78 -42.25 -20.47
C LEU A 14 22.65 -41.02 -21.37
N VAL A 15 22.77 -41.16 -22.69
CA VAL A 15 22.63 -40.05 -23.63
C VAL A 15 21.18 -39.55 -23.66
N ALA A 16 20.20 -40.45 -23.60
CA ALA A 16 18.79 -40.10 -23.50
C ALA A 16 18.46 -39.39 -22.18
N TYR A 17 19.06 -39.82 -21.07
CA TYR A 17 18.91 -39.18 -19.76
C TYR A 17 19.53 -37.78 -19.72
N ILE A 18 20.74 -37.61 -20.26
CA ILE A 18 21.43 -36.32 -20.35
C ILE A 18 20.66 -35.34 -21.25
N LEU A 19 20.14 -35.80 -22.39
CA LEU A 19 19.30 -34.97 -23.27
C LEU A 19 17.98 -34.57 -22.60
N ARG A 20 17.34 -35.48 -21.83
CA ARG A 20 16.14 -35.14 -21.04
C ARG A 20 16.44 -34.12 -19.94
N LEU A 21 17.57 -34.25 -19.24
CA LEU A 21 17.98 -33.32 -18.19
C LEU A 21 18.30 -31.94 -18.77
N LEU A 22 19.04 -31.89 -19.89
CA LEU A 22 19.34 -30.66 -20.62
C LEU A 22 18.08 -29.98 -21.16
N PHE A 23 17.11 -30.75 -21.66
CA PHE A 23 15.83 -30.21 -22.11
C PHE A 23 14.99 -29.66 -20.94
N ALA A 24 14.98 -30.35 -19.79
CA ALA A 24 14.32 -29.88 -18.57
C ALA A 24 14.97 -28.59 -18.02
N LEU A 25 16.30 -28.50 -18.03
CA LEU A 25 17.07 -27.32 -17.63
C LEU A 25 16.88 -26.14 -18.59
N LYS A 26 16.71 -26.38 -19.89
CA LYS A 26 16.41 -25.31 -20.87
C LYS A 26 14.97 -24.80 -20.70
N LYS A 27 14.01 -25.68 -20.44
CA LYS A 27 12.59 -25.34 -20.21
C LYS A 27 12.35 -24.60 -18.89
N SER A 28 13.15 -24.86 -17.84
CA SER A 28 13.08 -24.13 -16.56
C SER A 28 13.65 -22.71 -16.66
N LYS A 29 14.80 -22.51 -17.34
CA LYS A 29 15.33 -21.17 -17.64
C LYS A 29 14.40 -20.34 -18.52
N LEU A 30 13.72 -20.97 -19.49
CA LEU A 30 12.71 -20.32 -20.32
C LEU A 30 11.47 -19.90 -19.52
N LYS A 31 10.98 -20.70 -18.57
CA LYS A 31 9.83 -20.33 -17.71
C LYS A 31 10.13 -19.21 -16.72
N ILE A 32 11.31 -19.22 -16.10
CA ILE A 32 11.74 -18.15 -15.18
C ILE A 32 12.00 -16.85 -15.94
N SER A 33 12.61 -16.92 -17.13
CA SER A 33 12.78 -15.76 -17.99
C SER A 33 11.44 -15.20 -18.49
N TRP A 34 10.47 -16.04 -18.88
CA TRP A 34 9.18 -15.57 -19.37
C TRP A 34 8.32 -14.97 -18.27
N VAL A 35 8.27 -15.58 -17.07
CA VAL A 35 7.55 -15.01 -15.92
C VAL A 35 8.21 -13.70 -15.49
N PHE A 36 9.55 -13.62 -15.44
CA PHE A 36 10.26 -12.40 -15.06
C PHE A 36 10.15 -11.30 -16.11
N LYS A 37 10.22 -11.64 -17.41
CA LYS A 37 10.04 -10.70 -18.53
C LYS A 37 8.59 -10.23 -18.65
N PHE A 38 7.60 -11.10 -18.40
CA PHE A 38 6.18 -10.73 -18.27
C PHE A 38 5.93 -9.85 -17.03
N TYR A 39 6.62 -10.11 -15.92
CA TYR A 39 6.54 -9.29 -14.72
C TYR A 39 7.18 -7.91 -14.91
N LEU A 40 8.32 -7.81 -15.61
CA LEU A 40 8.94 -6.52 -15.96
C LEU A 40 8.11 -5.74 -16.98
N GLN A 41 7.61 -6.38 -18.04
CA GLN A 41 6.76 -5.72 -19.06
C GLN A 41 5.45 -5.18 -18.45
N ASN A 42 4.85 -5.92 -17.52
CA ASN A 42 3.64 -5.51 -16.80
C ASN A 42 3.90 -4.62 -15.58
N ARG A 43 5.16 -4.44 -15.16
CA ARG A 43 5.57 -3.46 -14.14
C ARG A 43 5.90 -2.12 -14.78
N ILE A 44 6.49 -2.11 -15.98
CA ILE A 44 6.71 -0.91 -16.80
C ILE A 44 5.37 -0.35 -17.32
N LYS A 45 4.37 -1.19 -17.63
CA LYS A 45 3.01 -0.72 -17.99
C LYS A 45 2.14 -0.24 -16.83
N ARG A 46 2.53 -0.48 -15.56
CA ARG A 46 1.80 -0.05 -14.36
C ARG A 46 2.43 1.15 -13.64
N GLY A 47 3.59 1.61 -14.09
CA GLY A 47 4.19 2.89 -13.70
C GLY A 47 4.03 3.89 -14.83
N SER A 48 3.45 5.05 -14.52
CA SER A 48 3.32 6.24 -15.39
C SER A 48 2.62 6.03 -16.74
N ASN A 49 1.30 5.95 -16.71
CA ASN A 49 0.47 6.55 -17.76
C ASN A 49 -0.71 7.27 -17.10
N VAL A 50 -0.38 8.27 -16.26
CA VAL A 50 -1.30 9.36 -16.02
C VAL A 50 -1.01 10.33 -17.15
N LYS A 51 -1.88 10.37 -18.16
CA LYS A 51 -1.92 11.51 -19.08
C LYS A 51 -2.30 12.71 -18.22
N MET A 52 -1.29 13.43 -17.73
CA MET A 52 -1.50 14.75 -17.16
C MET A 52 -2.10 15.57 -18.30
N SER A 53 -3.31 16.11 -18.12
CA SER A 53 -3.90 17.00 -19.13
C SER A 53 -2.95 18.18 -19.32
N GLU A 54 -2.73 18.62 -20.56
CA GLU A 54 -1.83 19.74 -20.88
C GLU A 54 -2.12 20.96 -20.00
N ASP A 55 -3.41 21.23 -19.72
CA ASP A 55 -3.87 22.25 -18.78
C ASP A 55 -3.28 22.14 -17.37
N THR A 56 -3.13 20.91 -16.83
CA THR A 56 -2.53 20.69 -15.51
C THR A 56 -1.02 20.91 -15.51
N SER A 57 -0.35 20.63 -16.62
CA SER A 57 1.09 20.88 -16.78
C SER A 57 1.39 22.38 -16.84
N ASP A 58 0.52 23.16 -17.47
CA ASP A 58 0.63 24.61 -17.55
C ASP A 58 0.32 25.30 -16.22
N VAL A 59 -0.68 24.81 -15.49
CA VAL A 59 -0.98 25.29 -14.13
C VAL A 59 0.18 25.02 -13.18
N VAL A 60 0.76 23.82 -13.22
CA VAL A 60 1.95 23.48 -12.41
C VAL A 60 3.14 24.35 -12.80
N SER A 61 3.36 24.58 -14.10
CA SER A 61 4.43 25.44 -14.60
C SER A 61 4.26 26.90 -14.16
N ASN A 62 3.04 27.42 -14.14
CA ASN A 62 2.73 28.76 -13.67
C ASN A 62 2.90 28.91 -12.15
N ILE A 63 2.55 27.87 -11.37
CA ILE A 63 2.79 27.84 -9.92
C ILE A 63 4.30 27.88 -9.63
N ILE A 64 5.10 27.07 -10.32
CA ILE A 64 6.56 27.06 -10.18
C ILE A 64 7.17 28.42 -10.55
N LYS A 65 6.70 29.03 -11.65
CA LYS A 65 7.11 30.39 -12.05
C LYS A 65 6.75 31.44 -10.98
N SER A 66 5.58 31.34 -10.35
CA SER A 66 5.15 32.27 -9.31
C SER A 66 5.95 32.14 -8.00
N LEU A 67 6.37 30.92 -7.65
CA LEU A 67 7.23 30.66 -6.48
C LEU A 67 8.62 31.27 -6.69
N ASN A 68 9.24 31.04 -7.86
CA ASN A 68 10.55 31.62 -8.17
C ASN A 68 10.48 33.16 -8.27
N LYS A 69 9.37 33.72 -8.77
CA LYS A 69 9.15 35.18 -8.81
C LYS A 69 9.11 35.82 -7.41
N SER A 70 8.71 35.06 -6.38
CA SER A 70 8.63 35.56 -5.00
C SER A 70 9.99 35.54 -4.26
N GLU A 71 10.97 34.82 -4.78
CA GLU A 71 12.36 34.85 -4.26
C GLU A 71 13.11 36.11 -4.72
N ASP A 72 12.82 36.62 -5.91
CA ASP A 72 13.46 37.85 -6.45
C ASP A 72 13.00 39.15 -5.77
N ILE A 73 11.87 39.14 -5.03
CA ILE A 73 11.39 40.30 -4.25
C ILE A 73 12.02 40.35 -2.85
N ASN A 74 12.76 39.30 -2.47
CA ASN A 74 13.52 39.23 -1.21
C ASN A 74 15.03 39.19 -1.43
N ALA A 75 15.53 39.78 -2.53
CA ALA A 75 16.93 40.18 -2.60
C ALA A 75 17.15 41.39 -1.67
N PRO A 76 18.11 41.37 -0.73
CA PRO A 76 18.35 42.51 0.14
C PRO A 76 18.90 43.66 -0.70
N ALA A 77 18.07 44.66 -0.98
CA ALA A 77 18.55 45.96 -1.41
C ALA A 77 19.59 46.44 -0.39
N HIS A 78 20.81 46.71 -0.85
CA HIS A 78 21.88 47.30 -0.05
C HIS A 78 21.52 48.76 0.26
N VAL A 79 20.64 48.96 1.24
CA VAL A 79 20.33 50.27 1.79
C VAL A 79 21.42 50.62 2.80
N GLN A 80 22.26 51.60 2.44
CA GLN A 80 23.19 52.23 3.38
C GLN A 80 22.40 53.17 4.30
N ASP A 81 21.69 52.61 5.27
CA ASP A 81 21.10 53.39 6.35
C ASP A 81 22.15 53.64 7.44
N LYS A 82 22.63 54.88 7.53
CA LYS A 82 23.34 55.40 8.71
C LYS A 82 22.35 55.51 9.88
N VAL A 83 22.03 54.39 10.51
CA VAL A 83 21.29 54.38 11.77
C VAL A 83 22.29 54.53 12.91
N ALA A 84 22.26 55.69 13.56
CA ALA A 84 22.94 55.94 14.81
C ALA A 84 22.66 54.81 15.80
N ARG A 85 23.71 54.02 16.11
CA ARG A 85 23.68 52.93 17.08
C ARG A 85 23.39 53.51 18.46
N LYS A 86 22.12 53.59 18.85
CA LYS A 86 21.73 53.77 20.25
C LYS A 86 22.08 52.46 20.96
N THR A 87 23.25 52.42 21.59
CA THR A 87 23.72 51.31 22.41
C THR A 87 22.73 51.06 23.53
N THR A 88 21.83 50.10 23.35
CA THR A 88 21.05 49.55 24.45
C THR A 88 22.04 48.86 25.38
N LYS A 89 22.20 49.44 26.57
CA LYS A 89 22.91 48.86 27.72
C LYS A 89 22.40 47.43 27.94
N VAL A 90 23.14 46.43 27.46
CA VAL A 90 23.03 45.03 27.90
C VAL A 90 23.66 44.97 29.29
N THR A 91 22.98 45.53 30.28
CA THR A 91 23.49 45.59 31.65
C THR A 91 23.06 44.34 32.43
N ASN A 92 24.08 43.62 32.87
CA ASN A 92 24.16 42.76 34.07
C ASN A 92 23.62 41.33 34.07
N ASN A 93 22.70 40.89 33.20
CA ASN A 93 22.18 39.50 33.34
C ASN A 93 23.07 38.40 32.76
N LYS A 94 23.84 38.64 31.69
CA LYS A 94 24.75 37.62 31.10
C LYS A 94 25.90 37.22 32.03
N LYS A 95 26.30 38.10 32.96
CA LYS A 95 27.38 37.80 33.92
C LYS A 95 26.98 36.71 34.93
N ASN A 96 25.69 36.59 35.27
CA ASN A 96 25.23 35.59 36.25
C ASN A 96 25.15 34.16 35.71
N ASP A 97 24.96 33.96 34.40
CA ASP A 97 24.98 32.60 33.81
C ASP A 97 26.41 32.08 33.59
N LEU A 98 27.38 32.98 33.36
CA LEU A 98 28.79 32.61 33.21
C LEU A 98 29.46 32.19 34.54
N LEU A 99 28.89 32.57 35.69
CA LEU A 99 29.42 32.26 37.02
C LEU A 99 28.91 30.93 37.61
N ARG A 100 28.02 30.21 36.90
CA ARG A 100 27.40 28.98 37.41
C ARG A 100 28.19 27.74 36.93
N GLY A 101 28.65 26.92 37.87
CA GLY A 101 29.32 25.65 37.56
C GLY A 101 28.38 24.56 37.04
N LYS A 102 28.98 23.46 36.55
CA LYS A 102 28.24 22.24 36.16
C LYS A 102 27.46 21.69 37.38
N PRO A 103 26.24 21.15 37.21
CA PRO A 103 25.51 20.55 38.32
C PRO A 103 26.32 19.37 38.89
N LYS A 104 26.42 19.27 40.22
CA LYS A 104 27.20 18.22 40.92
C LYS A 104 26.90 16.80 40.42
N SER A 105 25.65 16.55 40.00
CA SER A 105 25.22 15.25 39.49
C SER A 105 25.55 14.97 38.02
N GLY A 106 26.08 15.93 37.25
CA GLY A 106 26.40 15.79 35.81
C GLY A 106 25.20 15.58 34.87
N ARG A 107 24.00 15.31 35.39
CA ARG A 107 22.78 15.05 34.62
C ARG A 107 22.29 16.30 33.89
N PHE A 108 22.30 16.26 32.55
CA PHE A 108 21.89 17.37 31.67
C PHE A 108 20.43 17.82 31.87
N TRP A 109 19.55 16.93 32.32
CA TRP A 109 18.13 17.23 32.56
C TRP A 109 17.88 18.06 33.84
N LYS A 110 18.91 18.29 34.67
CA LYS A 110 18.84 19.20 35.83
C LYS A 110 19.37 20.60 35.50
N SER A 111 19.04 21.11 34.32
CA SER A 111 19.42 22.46 33.88
C SER A 111 18.66 23.53 34.66
N LYS A 112 19.18 24.77 34.64
CA LYS A 112 18.56 25.91 35.33
C LYS A 112 17.18 26.17 34.74
N LYS A 113 16.14 26.10 35.58
CA LYS A 113 14.81 26.59 35.23
C LYS A 113 14.84 28.11 35.16
N GLU A 114 14.45 28.67 34.02
CA GLU A 114 14.26 30.11 33.87
C GLU A 114 13.11 30.60 34.75
N ARG A 115 13.26 31.80 35.33
CA ARG A 115 12.23 32.39 36.20
C ARG A 115 10.99 32.70 35.35
N PHE A 116 9.78 32.51 35.86
CA PHE A 116 8.56 32.86 35.10
C PHE A 116 8.50 34.33 34.67
N SER A 117 9.26 35.23 35.31
CA SER A 117 9.41 36.63 34.93
C SER A 117 10.31 36.88 33.72
N THR A 118 11.19 35.94 33.33
CA THR A 118 11.99 36.04 32.10
C THR A 118 11.19 35.64 30.86
N MET A 119 10.04 34.98 31.05
CA MET A 119 9.10 34.71 29.97
C MET A 119 8.42 36.02 29.53
N ILE A 120 8.79 36.51 28.35
CA ILE A 120 8.18 37.68 27.74
C ILE A 120 6.71 37.35 27.44
N LYS A 121 5.79 37.92 28.23
CA LYS A 121 4.34 37.82 28.02
C LYS A 121 3.90 38.79 26.93
N THR A 122 4.41 38.63 25.71
CA THR A 122 3.88 39.37 24.55
C THR A 122 2.46 38.91 24.28
N LYS A 123 1.54 39.85 24.11
CA LYS A 123 0.23 39.57 23.51
C LYS A 123 0.54 39.04 22.10
N GLY A 124 0.28 37.76 21.84
CA GLY A 124 0.58 37.14 20.55
C GLY A 124 -0.03 37.94 19.39
N ILE A 125 0.60 37.88 18.22
CA ILE A 125 0.14 38.59 17.03
C ILE A 125 -1.28 38.09 16.72
N LYS A 126 -2.28 38.97 16.89
CA LYS A 126 -3.66 38.65 16.56
C LYS A 126 -3.79 38.70 15.05
N PRO A 127 -4.16 37.59 14.38
CA PRO A 127 -4.33 37.62 12.93
C PRO A 127 -5.54 38.48 12.57
N ASP A 128 -5.40 39.22 11.49
CA ASP A 128 -6.46 40.05 10.91
C ASP A 128 -7.64 39.18 10.45
N PHE A 129 -8.81 39.79 10.29
CA PHE A 129 -10.03 39.09 9.89
C PHE A 129 -9.85 38.32 8.57
N GLN A 130 -9.20 38.95 7.58
CA GLN A 130 -8.94 38.33 6.27
C GLN A 130 -8.09 37.05 6.41
N ARG A 131 -7.02 37.09 7.22
CA ARG A 131 -6.17 35.92 7.50
C ARG A 131 -6.95 34.80 8.18
N LYS A 132 -7.83 35.12 9.12
CA LYS A 132 -8.72 34.13 9.76
C LYS A 132 -9.67 33.48 8.76
N THR A 133 -10.25 34.26 7.86
CA THR A 133 -11.18 33.77 6.84
C THR A 133 -10.48 32.86 5.84
N ALA A 134 -9.28 33.25 5.37
CA ALA A 134 -8.45 32.41 4.51
C ALA A 134 -8.13 31.05 5.16
N LEU A 135 -7.68 31.07 6.43
CA LEU A 135 -7.37 29.86 7.18
C LEU A 135 -8.60 28.95 7.38
N ARG A 136 -9.78 29.52 7.65
CA ARG A 136 -11.03 28.75 7.75
C ARG A 136 -11.37 28.07 6.43
N LEU A 137 -11.19 28.77 5.32
CA LEU A 137 -11.47 28.25 3.99
C LEU A 137 -10.51 27.12 3.60
N GLU A 138 -9.23 27.27 3.88
CA GLU A 138 -8.22 26.22 3.69
C GLU A 138 -8.50 24.98 4.55
N LEU A 139 -8.84 25.18 5.83
CA LEU A 139 -9.25 24.08 6.72
C LEU A 139 -10.50 23.37 6.21
N LYS A 140 -11.46 24.11 5.65
CA LYS A 140 -12.67 23.51 5.05
C LYS A 140 -12.31 22.66 3.82
N ARG A 141 -11.51 23.21 2.90
CA ARG A 141 -11.04 22.50 1.71
C ARG A 141 -10.26 21.23 2.03
N THR A 142 -9.31 21.30 2.96
CA THR A 142 -8.51 20.14 3.37
C THR A 142 -9.37 19.04 4.01
N LYS A 143 -10.36 19.41 4.83
CA LYS A 143 -11.33 18.46 5.40
C LYS A 143 -12.19 17.80 4.33
N GLU A 144 -12.69 18.57 3.36
CA GLU A 144 -13.49 18.05 2.25
C GLU A 144 -12.70 17.05 1.41
N LEU A 145 -11.46 17.37 1.06
CA LEU A 145 -10.56 16.46 0.34
C LEU A 145 -10.27 15.17 1.14
N SER A 146 -9.97 15.31 2.42
CA SER A 146 -9.76 14.14 3.30
C SER A 146 -11.01 13.25 3.37
N LYS A 147 -12.19 13.86 3.45
CA LYS A 147 -13.47 13.13 3.50
C LYS A 147 -13.72 12.37 2.20
N GLN A 148 -13.51 13.01 1.05
CA GLN A 148 -13.64 12.37 -0.26
C GLN A 148 -12.71 11.15 -0.40
N ILE A 149 -11.46 11.26 0.05
CA ILE A 149 -10.50 10.13 0.03
C ILE A 149 -11.00 8.97 0.90
N GLN A 150 -11.48 9.27 2.12
CA GLN A 150 -12.00 8.25 3.03
C GLN A 150 -13.25 7.56 2.46
N GLU A 151 -14.17 8.32 1.85
CA GLU A 151 -15.37 7.80 1.21
C GLU A 151 -15.00 6.85 0.06
N GLN A 152 -14.05 7.22 -0.80
CA GLN A 152 -13.56 6.35 -1.88
C GLN A 152 -12.93 5.05 -1.36
N ILE A 153 -12.17 5.10 -0.26
CA ILE A 153 -11.59 3.90 0.36
C ILE A 153 -12.70 3.00 0.90
N LYS A 154 -13.69 3.57 1.59
CA LYS A 154 -14.82 2.84 2.17
C LYS A 154 -15.65 2.15 1.09
N GLU A 155 -15.96 2.84 0.00
CA GLU A 155 -16.69 2.28 -1.14
C GLU A 155 -15.92 1.09 -1.76
N LYS A 156 -14.61 1.25 -1.99
CA LYS A 156 -13.75 0.16 -2.50
C LYS A 156 -13.76 -1.07 -1.58
N GLU A 157 -13.76 -0.87 -0.26
CA GLU A 157 -13.86 -1.96 0.69
C GLU A 157 -15.23 -2.64 0.70
N GLN A 158 -16.31 -1.86 0.60
CA GLN A 158 -17.67 -2.38 0.51
C GLN A 158 -17.85 -3.26 -0.73
N LEU A 159 -17.42 -2.77 -1.90
CA LEU A 159 -17.44 -3.54 -3.15
C LEU A 159 -16.62 -4.83 -3.05
N ARG A 160 -15.46 -4.79 -2.38
CA ARG A 160 -14.65 -6.00 -2.11
C ARG A 160 -15.38 -7.00 -1.21
N LYS A 161 -16.06 -6.52 -0.16
CA LYS A 161 -16.84 -7.36 0.76
C LYS A 161 -18.04 -7.98 0.05
N GLU A 162 -18.75 -7.21 -0.76
CA GLU A 162 -19.89 -7.66 -1.56
C GLU A 162 -19.48 -8.74 -2.55
N ARG A 163 -18.41 -8.52 -3.33
CA ARG A 163 -17.86 -9.53 -4.23
C ARG A 163 -17.50 -10.83 -3.50
N ARG A 164 -16.90 -10.73 -2.31
CA ARG A 164 -16.58 -11.91 -1.49
C ARG A 164 -17.85 -12.64 -1.05
N ARG A 165 -18.87 -11.92 -0.59
CA ARG A 165 -20.16 -12.50 -0.19
C ARG A 165 -20.83 -13.19 -1.36
N GLU A 166 -20.84 -12.58 -2.54
CA GLU A 166 -21.40 -13.17 -3.76
C GLU A 166 -20.63 -14.44 -4.17
N ASN A 167 -19.30 -14.41 -4.14
CA ASN A 167 -18.48 -15.57 -4.44
C ASN A 167 -18.69 -16.72 -3.44
N LEU A 168 -18.87 -16.42 -2.16
CA LEU A 168 -19.20 -17.42 -1.14
C LEU A 168 -20.55 -18.05 -1.42
N LYS A 169 -21.59 -17.24 -1.68
CA LYS A 169 -22.93 -17.73 -2.07
C LYS A 169 -22.88 -18.61 -3.32
N ARG A 170 -22.20 -18.15 -4.37
CA ARG A 170 -22.00 -18.93 -5.61
C ARG A 170 -21.27 -20.25 -5.33
N THR A 171 -20.27 -20.23 -4.44
CA THR A 171 -19.54 -21.45 -4.05
C THR A 171 -20.43 -22.41 -3.27
N GLU A 172 -21.25 -21.92 -2.35
CA GLU A 172 -22.21 -22.74 -1.60
C GLU A 172 -23.27 -23.35 -2.51
N GLU A 173 -23.82 -22.57 -3.45
CA GLU A 173 -24.74 -23.06 -4.47
C GLU A 173 -24.09 -24.08 -5.39
N ASN A 174 -22.86 -23.83 -5.85
CA ASN A 174 -22.11 -24.77 -6.67
C ASN A 174 -21.80 -26.06 -5.91
N LYS A 175 -21.46 -25.97 -4.61
CA LYS A 175 -21.29 -27.14 -3.75
C LYS A 175 -22.58 -27.97 -3.71
N LYS A 176 -23.72 -27.34 -3.41
CA LYS A 176 -25.04 -28.00 -3.42
C LYS A 176 -25.38 -28.63 -4.77
N LYS A 177 -25.08 -27.94 -5.89
CA LYS A 177 -25.30 -28.45 -7.25
C LYS A 177 -24.36 -29.60 -7.62
N SER A 178 -23.10 -29.53 -7.19
CA SER A 178 -22.09 -30.57 -7.43
C SER A 178 -22.28 -31.80 -6.56
N GLU A 179 -23.06 -31.67 -5.48
CA GLU A 179 -23.43 -32.77 -4.59
C GLU A 179 -24.44 -33.69 -5.30
N ILE A 180 -23.90 -34.55 -6.17
CA ILE A 180 -24.66 -35.58 -6.87
C ILE A 180 -24.85 -36.75 -5.90
N VAL A 181 -26.04 -36.86 -5.32
CA VAL A 181 -26.39 -37.94 -4.37
C VAL A 181 -27.09 -39.07 -5.11
N GLN A 182 -26.64 -40.31 -4.87
CA GLN A 182 -27.37 -41.49 -5.28
C GLN A 182 -28.38 -41.87 -4.19
N VAL A 183 -29.68 -41.81 -4.49
CA VAL A 183 -30.73 -42.25 -3.55
C VAL A 183 -30.67 -43.78 -3.43
N ILE A 184 -30.43 -44.28 -2.22
CA ILE A 184 -30.43 -45.71 -1.92
C ILE A 184 -31.84 -46.11 -1.48
N THR A 185 -32.60 -46.72 -2.38
CA THR A 185 -33.98 -47.15 -2.11
C THR A 185 -34.06 -48.42 -1.27
N ASN A 186 -33.14 -49.38 -1.47
CA ASN A 186 -33.14 -50.65 -0.77
C ASN A 186 -32.15 -50.66 0.42
N THR A 187 -32.69 -50.69 1.64
CA THR A 187 -31.91 -50.68 2.89
C THR A 187 -31.23 -52.01 3.21
N ALA A 188 -31.72 -53.14 2.68
CA ALA A 188 -31.07 -54.44 2.84
C ALA A 188 -29.69 -54.47 2.17
N LYS A 189 -29.48 -53.66 1.12
CA LYS A 189 -28.18 -53.51 0.46
C LYS A 189 -27.12 -52.96 1.42
N LEU A 190 -27.43 -51.93 2.20
CA LEU A 190 -26.51 -51.35 3.19
C LEU A 190 -26.12 -52.36 4.27
N LYS A 191 -27.07 -53.20 4.70
CA LYS A 191 -26.83 -54.23 5.73
C LYS A 191 -25.90 -55.35 5.24
N ARG A 192 -25.88 -55.63 3.94
CA ARG A 192 -25.05 -56.67 3.32
C ARG A 192 -23.65 -56.18 2.92
N MET A 193 -23.41 -54.87 2.92
CA MET A 193 -22.13 -54.29 2.50
C MET A 193 -21.02 -54.46 3.54
N LYS A 194 -19.77 -54.52 3.07
CA LYS A 194 -18.60 -54.63 3.95
C LYS A 194 -18.38 -53.34 4.75
N LYS A 195 -17.97 -53.47 6.02
CA LYS A 195 -17.71 -52.34 6.93
C LYS A 195 -16.76 -51.27 6.37
N LYS A 196 -15.81 -51.62 5.49
CA LYS A 196 -14.93 -50.65 4.82
C LYS A 196 -15.67 -49.78 3.80
N GLN A 197 -16.64 -50.33 3.06
CA GLN A 197 -17.40 -49.58 2.04
C GLN A 197 -18.36 -48.59 2.69
N LEU A 198 -18.95 -48.96 3.84
CA LEU A 198 -19.84 -48.08 4.61
C LEU A 198 -19.13 -46.80 5.11
N ARG A 199 -17.80 -46.79 5.22
CA ARG A 199 -17.02 -45.60 5.64
C ARG A 199 -16.98 -44.50 4.58
N PHE A 200 -17.21 -44.85 3.31
CA PHE A 200 -17.22 -43.88 2.20
C PHE A 200 -18.61 -43.30 1.92
N ILE A 201 -19.66 -43.84 2.56
CA ILE A 201 -21.03 -43.37 2.37
C ILE A 201 -21.31 -42.28 3.41
N GLU A 202 -21.64 -41.09 2.92
CA GLU A 202 -22.12 -39.99 3.75
C GLU A 202 -23.63 -39.84 3.59
N LYS A 203 -24.35 -39.58 4.69
CA LYS A 203 -25.79 -39.35 4.65
C LYS A 203 -26.05 -37.89 4.27
N ARG A 204 -26.82 -37.68 3.20
CA ARG A 204 -27.22 -36.36 2.70
C ARG A 204 -28.75 -36.29 2.61
N ASP A 205 -29.31 -35.11 2.87
CA ASP A 205 -30.76 -34.91 2.86
C ASP A 205 -31.26 -34.76 1.42
N THR A 206 -32.10 -35.70 0.97
CA THR A 206 -32.78 -35.64 -0.33
C THR A 206 -34.30 -35.57 -0.18
N ASN A 207 -34.80 -35.22 1.01
CA ASN A 207 -36.23 -35.10 1.25
C ASN A 207 -36.80 -34.03 0.32
N LYS A 208 -37.69 -34.43 -0.59
CA LYS A 208 -38.49 -33.49 -1.37
C LYS A 208 -39.26 -32.64 -0.36
N GLU A 209 -39.13 -31.32 -0.42
CA GLU A 209 -39.90 -30.43 0.43
C GLU A 209 -41.40 -30.76 0.26
N ILE A 210 -42.00 -31.34 1.29
CA ILE A 210 -43.46 -31.47 1.37
C ILE A 210 -43.93 -30.06 1.65
N LYS A 211 -44.40 -29.35 0.62
CA LYS A 211 -45.11 -28.08 0.81
C LYS A 211 -46.29 -28.37 1.72
N SER A 212 -46.20 -27.96 2.99
CA SER A 212 -47.34 -27.99 3.89
C SER A 212 -48.37 -27.03 3.31
N VAL A 213 -49.34 -27.56 2.58
CA VAL A 213 -50.53 -26.83 2.17
C VAL A 213 -51.17 -26.33 3.46
N LYS A 214 -51.24 -25.01 3.60
CA LYS A 214 -51.92 -24.34 4.71
C LYS A 214 -53.33 -24.01 4.26
#